data_AF-A0A3Q2DG84-F1
#
_entry.id   AF-A0A3Q2DG84-F1
#
_cell.length_a   1.000
_cell.length_b   1.000
_cell.length_c   1.000
_cell.angle_alpha   90.00
_cell.angle_beta   90.00
_cell.angle_gamma   90.00
#
_symmetry.space_group_name_H-M   'P 1'
#
loop_
_entity.id
_entity.type
_entity.pdbx_description
1 polymer ?
#
loop_
_entity_poly.entity_id
_entity_poly.type
_entity_poly.pdbx_seq_one_letter_code
_entity_poly.pdbx_strand_id
1 'polypeptide(L)'
;MKTVLMVAEKPSLAQSIAKILSKGSCSSRKGLNGACSVHEYSGSFQGQTVRFKMTSVCGHVMSLDFTGKYNNWDKVDPAELFSKAPTEKKEANPKLNMVKFLQVEARGCDCVVLWLDCDKEGENICFEVL
;
A
#
# COMPACT_ATOMS: atom_id res chain seq x y z
N MET A 1 16.35 13.18 -12.75
CA MET A 1 16.77 12.18 -11.74
C MET A 1 15.59 11.27 -11.50
N LYS A 2 15.75 9.95 -11.67
CA LYS A 2 14.63 9.01 -11.50
C LYS A 2 14.19 8.92 -10.04
N THR A 3 12.93 8.58 -9.81
CA THR A 3 12.35 8.37 -8.48
C THR A 3 11.88 6.92 -8.34
N VAL A 4 12.33 6.26 -7.28
CA VAL A 4 11.94 4.89 -6.93
C VAL A 4 11.01 4.92 -5.72
N LEU A 5 9.76 4.55 -5.92
CA LEU A 5 8.79 4.33 -4.85
C LEU A 5 9.11 3.03 -4.14
N MET A 6 9.12 3.04 -2.82
CA MET A 6 9.26 1.84 -2.00
C MET A 6 8.09 1.76 -1.03
N VAL A 7 7.43 0.61 -0.95
CA VAL A 7 6.21 0.46 -0.14
C VAL A 7 6.37 -0.72 0.82
N ALA A 8 6.31 -0.45 2.12
CA ALA A 8 6.29 -1.47 3.17
C ALA A 8 4.88 -1.72 3.72
N GLU A 9 4.69 -2.77 4.51
CA GLU A 9 3.36 -3.16 4.99
C GLU A 9 2.82 -2.25 6.09
N LYS A 10 3.70 -1.73 6.95
CA LYS A 10 3.33 -0.96 8.15
C LYS A 10 4.19 0.30 8.29
N PRO A 11 3.66 1.39 8.89
CA PRO A 11 4.42 2.65 9.04
C PRO A 11 5.74 2.50 9.81
N SER A 12 5.77 1.67 10.84
CA SER A 12 6.98 1.38 11.64
C SER A 12 8.07 0.67 10.84
N LEU A 13 7.67 -0.21 9.91
CA LEU A 13 8.59 -0.95 9.03
C LEU A 13 9.21 0.00 8.01
N ALA A 14 8.41 0.81 7.32
CA ALA A 14 8.92 1.81 6.37
C ALA A 14 9.92 2.76 7.01
N GLN A 15 9.65 3.24 8.23
CA GLN A 15 10.59 4.10 8.95
C GLN A 15 11.91 3.38 9.26
N SER A 16 11.84 2.14 9.74
CA SER A 16 13.02 1.34 10.10
C SER A 16 13.89 1.04 8.87
N ILE A 17 13.27 0.57 7.79
CA ILE A 17 13.95 0.26 6.53
C ILE A 17 14.58 1.53 5.93
N ALA A 18 13.85 2.65 5.88
CA ALA A 18 14.37 3.92 5.36
C ALA A 18 15.59 4.42 6.16
N LYS A 19 15.57 4.32 7.49
CA LYS A 19 16.71 4.69 8.35
C LYS A 19 17.94 3.85 8.04
N ILE A 20 17.78 2.53 7.89
CA ILE A 20 18.87 1.61 7.58
C ILE A 20 19.45 1.92 6.19
N LEU A 21 18.61 1.95 5.16
CA LEU A 21 19.06 2.13 3.77
C LEU A 21 19.66 3.51 3.50
N SER A 22 19.15 4.55 4.17
CA SER A 22 19.69 5.91 4.06
C SER A 22 20.89 6.16 4.97
N LYS A 23 21.30 5.19 5.81
CA LYS A 23 22.32 5.39 6.86
C LYS A 23 22.02 6.60 7.76
N GLY A 24 20.73 6.80 8.05
CA GLY A 24 20.23 7.92 8.87
C GLY A 24 20.04 9.26 8.14
N SER A 25 20.32 9.34 6.84
CA SER A 25 20.23 10.61 6.08
C SER A 25 18.83 10.92 5.53
N CYS A 26 17.83 10.06 5.74
CA CYS A 26 16.48 10.28 5.18
C CYS A 26 15.77 11.50 5.80
N SER A 27 15.10 12.27 4.95
CA SER A 27 14.13 13.29 5.36
C SER A 27 12.74 12.66 5.41
N SER A 28 11.93 13.04 6.39
CA SER A 28 10.59 12.47 6.58
C SER A 28 9.53 13.57 6.55
N ARG A 29 8.41 13.30 5.87
CA ARG A 29 7.21 14.14 5.93
C ARG A 29 5.96 13.30 6.17
N LYS A 30 4.91 13.93 6.68
CA LYS A 30 3.60 13.27 6.79
C LYS A 30 2.95 13.12 5.41
N GLY A 31 2.27 11.99 5.21
CA GLY A 31 1.41 11.74 4.07
C GLY A 31 0.04 12.40 4.24
N LEU A 32 -0.74 12.45 3.16
CA LEU A 32 -2.06 13.11 3.15
C LEU A 32 -3.09 12.46 4.10
N ASN A 33 -2.90 11.17 4.44
CA ASN A 33 -3.81 10.43 5.32
C ASN A 33 -3.46 10.57 6.81
N GLY A 34 -2.38 11.27 7.16
CA GLY A 34 -1.89 11.47 8.53
C GLY A 34 -1.29 10.23 9.21
N ALA A 35 -1.77 9.04 8.86
CA ALA A 35 -1.30 7.75 9.37
C ALA A 35 0.09 7.38 8.81
N CYS A 36 0.26 7.48 7.50
CA CYS A 36 1.51 7.15 6.83
C CYS A 36 2.46 8.34 6.76
N SER A 37 3.76 8.06 6.73
CA SER A 37 4.82 9.03 6.45
C SER A 37 5.52 8.65 5.15
N VAL A 38 6.20 9.62 4.56
CA VAL A 38 7.05 9.44 3.38
C VAL A 38 8.48 9.80 3.77
N HIS A 39 9.40 8.88 3.52
CA HIS A 39 10.81 8.97 3.85
C HIS A 39 11.62 9.06 2.55
N GLU A 40 12.32 10.17 2.34
CA GLU A 40 13.00 10.46 1.09
C GLU A 40 14.50 10.61 1.28
N TYR A 41 15.28 10.06 0.35
CA TYR A 41 16.74 10.16 0.34
C TYR A 41 17.28 9.92 -1.07
N SER A 42 18.53 10.29 -1.32
CA SER A 42 19.19 9.99 -2.60
C SER A 42 20.08 8.74 -2.45
N GLY A 43 20.20 7.97 -3.51
CA GLY A 43 21.06 6.78 -3.52
C GLY A 43 21.34 6.26 -4.91
N SER A 44 21.87 5.04 -5.01
CA SER A 44 22.11 4.35 -6.26
C SER A 44 21.11 3.20 -6.43
N PHE A 45 20.51 3.08 -7.62
CA PHE A 45 19.65 1.98 -7.99
C PHE A 45 19.98 1.57 -9.43
N GLN A 46 20.34 0.29 -9.62
CA GLN A 46 20.75 -0.26 -10.92
C GLN A 46 21.85 0.59 -11.62
N GLY A 47 22.83 1.05 -10.84
CA GLY A 47 23.96 1.86 -11.33
C GLY A 47 23.61 3.33 -11.65
N GLN A 48 22.38 3.78 -11.37
CA GLN A 48 21.95 5.16 -11.59
C GLN A 48 21.69 5.87 -10.27
N THR A 49 22.01 7.16 -10.20
CA THR A 49 21.59 8.00 -9.07
C THR A 49 20.09 8.23 -9.13
N VAL A 50 19.38 7.88 -8.06
CA VAL A 50 17.93 7.99 -7.95
C VAL A 50 17.53 8.69 -6.65
N ARG A 51 16.32 9.25 -6.64
CA ARG A 51 15.61 9.62 -5.43
C ARG A 51 14.80 8.43 -4.94
N PHE A 52 15.09 7.94 -3.76
CA PHE A 52 14.26 6.97 -3.08
C PHE A 52 13.13 7.66 -2.32
N LYS A 53 11.95 7.05 -2.38
CA LYS A 53 10.73 7.50 -1.72
C LYS A 53 10.07 6.32 -1.03
N MET A 54 10.41 6.10 0.23
CA MET A 54 9.87 5.01 1.05
C MET A 54 8.60 5.45 1.78
N THR A 55 7.56 4.64 1.71
CA THR A 55 6.33 4.80 2.47
C THR A 55 5.75 3.43 2.82
N SER A 56 4.52 3.38 3.36
CA SER A 56 3.85 2.14 3.69
C SER A 56 2.36 2.18 3.43
N VAL A 57 1.77 1.01 3.41
CA VAL A 57 0.36 0.80 3.72
C VAL A 57 0.16 0.62 5.24
N CYS A 58 -1.01 0.15 5.65
CA CYS A 58 -1.36 -0.14 7.05
C CYS A 58 -1.95 -1.56 7.14
N GLY A 59 -1.23 -2.56 6.64
CA GLY A 59 -1.76 -3.90 6.36
C GLY A 59 -2.52 -3.94 5.03
N HIS A 60 -3.51 -4.82 4.92
CA HIS A 60 -4.37 -4.94 3.74
C HIS A 60 -4.95 -3.58 3.29
N VAL A 61 -4.80 -3.29 1.99
CA VAL A 61 -5.38 -2.11 1.35
C VAL A 61 -6.85 -2.39 1.05
N MET A 62 -7.14 -3.61 0.63
CA MET A 62 -8.47 -4.05 0.22
C MET A 62 -9.00 -5.17 1.14
N SER A 63 -10.31 -5.21 1.28
CA SER A 63 -11.06 -6.35 1.80
C SER A 63 -11.98 -6.89 0.71
N LEU A 64 -12.28 -8.18 0.76
CA LEU A 64 -13.26 -8.80 -0.13
C LEU A 64 -14.65 -8.72 0.52
N ASP A 65 -15.64 -8.29 -0.25
CA ASP A 65 -17.01 -8.17 0.20
C ASP A 65 -17.97 -8.51 -0.94
N PHE A 66 -19.25 -8.77 -0.65
CA PHE A 66 -20.23 -8.88 -1.71
C PHE A 66 -20.67 -7.49 -2.19
N THR A 67 -21.21 -7.45 -3.41
CA THR A 67 -21.92 -6.26 -3.89
C THR A 67 -23.07 -5.91 -2.93
N GLY A 68 -23.35 -4.62 -2.75
CA GLY A 68 -24.21 -4.14 -1.66
C GLY A 68 -25.59 -4.79 -1.53
N LYS A 69 -26.16 -5.33 -2.61
CA LYS A 69 -27.43 -6.06 -2.56
C LYS A 69 -27.37 -7.36 -1.75
N TYR A 70 -26.18 -7.97 -1.60
CA TYR A 70 -25.97 -9.20 -0.85
C TYR A 70 -25.48 -8.99 0.60
N ASN A 71 -25.27 -7.74 1.02
CA ASN A 71 -24.76 -7.41 2.36
C ASN A 71 -25.86 -7.22 3.41
N ASN A 72 -27.07 -7.69 3.13
CA ASN A 72 -28.20 -7.65 4.05
C ASN A 72 -28.66 -9.06 4.38
N TRP A 73 -28.41 -9.48 5.62
CA TRP A 73 -28.72 -10.82 6.13
C TRP A 73 -30.21 -11.20 6.01
N ASP A 74 -31.12 -10.23 6.05
CA ASP A 74 -32.57 -10.47 6.00
C ASP A 74 -33.12 -10.54 4.56
N LYS A 75 -32.31 -10.18 3.56
CA LYS A 75 -32.76 -10.00 2.17
C LYS A 75 -32.10 -10.95 1.18
N VAL A 76 -31.32 -11.91 1.67
CA VAL A 76 -30.51 -12.80 0.85
C VAL A 76 -30.76 -14.23 1.30
N ASP A 77 -31.11 -15.11 0.37
CA ASP A 77 -31.02 -16.55 0.60
C ASP A 77 -29.53 -16.92 0.68
N PRO A 78 -29.02 -17.46 1.81
CA PRO A 78 -27.61 -17.79 1.98
C PRO A 78 -27.04 -18.73 0.91
N ALA A 79 -27.88 -19.56 0.27
CA ALA A 79 -27.44 -20.43 -0.81
C ALA A 79 -26.94 -19.63 -2.04
N GLU A 80 -27.46 -18.42 -2.26
CA GLU A 80 -27.05 -17.56 -3.37
C GLU A 80 -25.60 -17.07 -3.24
N LEU A 81 -25.06 -17.00 -2.02
CA LEU A 81 -23.69 -16.54 -1.75
C LEU A 81 -22.62 -17.46 -2.35
N PHE A 82 -22.95 -18.73 -2.62
CA PHE A 82 -22.00 -19.69 -3.18
C PHE A 82 -21.79 -19.55 -4.70
N SER A 83 -22.79 -19.04 -5.44
CA SER A 83 -22.76 -19.12 -6.92
C SER A 83 -23.36 -17.93 -7.66
N LYS A 84 -24.30 -17.19 -7.05
CA LYS A 84 -24.99 -16.07 -7.70
C LYS A 84 -24.45 -14.71 -7.27
N ALA A 85 -23.85 -14.62 -6.09
CA ALA A 85 -23.40 -13.36 -5.50
C ALA A 85 -22.00 -12.96 -6.00
N PRO A 86 -21.86 -11.92 -6.85
CA PRO A 86 -20.55 -11.34 -7.18
C PRO A 86 -19.90 -10.70 -5.95
N THR A 87 -18.59 -10.93 -5.85
CA THR A 87 -17.69 -10.30 -4.89
C THR A 87 -16.97 -9.11 -5.51
N GLU A 88 -16.63 -8.12 -4.69
CA GLU A 88 -15.84 -6.95 -5.06
C GLU A 88 -14.78 -6.66 -3.99
N LYS A 89 -13.66 -6.05 -4.41
CA LYS A 89 -12.65 -5.52 -3.49
C LYS A 89 -13.07 -4.12 -3.06
N LYS A 90 -13.15 -3.87 -1.75
CA LYS A 90 -13.41 -2.56 -1.15
C LYS A 90 -12.20 -2.14 -0.33
N GLU A 91 -12.00 -0.82 -0.11
CA GLU A 91 -10.95 -0.39 0.81
C GLU A 91 -11.19 -0.98 2.20
N ALA A 92 -10.19 -1.66 2.75
CA ALA A 92 -10.28 -2.31 4.07
C ALA A 92 -10.55 -1.29 5.18
N ASN A 93 -10.00 -0.08 5.03
CA ASN A 93 -10.28 1.05 5.92
C ASN A 93 -10.48 2.35 5.12
N PRO A 94 -11.73 2.66 4.71
CA PRO A 94 -12.03 3.84 3.90
C PRO A 94 -11.61 5.17 4.52
N LYS A 95 -11.45 5.24 5.85
CA LYS A 95 -11.01 6.47 6.54
C LYS A 95 -9.57 6.83 6.21
N LEU A 96 -8.73 5.84 5.89
CA LEU A 96 -7.32 6.05 5.54
C LEU A 96 -7.13 6.52 4.10
N ASN A 97 -8.14 6.38 3.23
CA ASN A 97 -8.06 6.71 1.80
C ASN A 97 -6.77 6.15 1.17
N MET A 98 -6.49 4.86 1.41
CA MET A 98 -5.17 4.28 1.16
C MET A 98 -4.87 4.25 -0.35
N VAL A 99 -5.87 3.94 -1.17
CA VAL A 99 -5.73 3.93 -2.63
C VAL A 99 -5.35 5.32 -3.14
N LYS A 100 -6.04 6.37 -2.68
CA LYS A 100 -5.73 7.76 -3.05
C LYS A 100 -4.33 8.17 -2.57
N PHE A 101 -3.93 7.76 -1.37
CA PHE A 101 -2.60 8.02 -0.84
C PHE A 101 -1.51 7.40 -1.74
N LEU A 102 -1.64 6.12 -2.08
CA LEU A 102 -0.70 5.42 -2.97
C LEU A 102 -0.65 6.08 -4.35
N GLN A 103 -1.79 6.41 -4.95
CA GLN A 103 -1.84 7.09 -6.25
C GLN A 103 -1.12 8.44 -6.25
N VAL A 104 -1.29 9.24 -5.18
CA VAL A 104 -0.62 10.53 -5.04
C VAL A 104 0.89 10.35 -4.88
N GLU A 105 1.32 9.40 -4.05
CA GLU A 105 2.74 9.21 -3.79
C GLU A 105 3.48 8.48 -4.92
N ALA A 106 2.78 7.65 -5.70
CA ALA A 106 3.32 6.99 -6.88
C ALA A 106 3.43 7.91 -8.09
N ARG A 107 2.64 8.99 -8.14
CA ARG A 107 2.64 9.92 -9.29
C ARG A 107 4.04 10.48 -9.53
N GLY A 108 4.57 10.24 -10.73
CA GLY A 108 5.89 10.70 -11.15
C GLY A 108 7.05 9.82 -10.65
N CYS A 109 6.78 8.65 -10.07
CA CYS A 109 7.80 7.63 -9.81
C CYS A 109 8.02 6.79 -11.07
N ASP A 110 9.28 6.39 -11.30
CA ASP A 110 9.70 5.62 -12.47
C ASP A 110 9.69 4.11 -12.21
N CYS A 111 9.85 3.71 -10.95
CA CYS A 111 9.90 2.31 -10.52
C CYS A 111 9.23 2.17 -9.15
N VAL A 112 8.74 0.96 -8.87
CA VAL A 112 8.25 0.54 -7.55
C VAL A 112 9.08 -0.64 -7.04
N VAL A 113 9.42 -0.63 -5.75
CA VAL A 113 10.06 -1.75 -5.03
C VAL A 113 9.20 -2.10 -3.84
N LEU A 114 8.81 -3.36 -3.75
CA LEU A 114 7.87 -3.86 -2.76
C LEU A 114 8.65 -4.40 -1.55
N TRP A 115 8.32 -3.89 -0.37
CA TRP A 115 8.93 -4.21 0.93
C TRP A 115 7.86 -4.70 1.93
N LEU A 116 6.86 -5.42 1.44
CA LEU A 116 5.84 -6.07 2.25
C LEU A 116 6.46 -7.28 2.99
N ASP A 117 5.79 -7.78 4.02
CA ASP A 117 6.30 -8.92 4.79
C ASP A 117 6.40 -10.16 3.86
N CYS A 118 7.47 -10.96 3.97
CA CYS A 118 7.78 -12.05 3.02
C CYS A 118 6.98 -13.33 3.29
N ASP A 119 5.65 -13.22 3.31
CA ASP A 119 4.72 -14.34 3.40
C ASP A 119 3.56 -14.19 2.39
N LYS A 120 2.63 -15.15 2.37
CA LYS A 120 1.53 -15.13 1.41
C LYS A 120 0.60 -13.92 1.57
N GLU A 121 0.46 -13.39 2.77
CA GLU A 121 -0.38 -12.22 3.05
C GLU A 121 0.29 -10.97 2.47
N GLY A 122 1.58 -10.78 2.75
CA GLY A 122 2.35 -9.70 2.17
C GLY A 122 2.43 -9.75 0.65
N GLU A 123 2.59 -10.94 0.06
CA GLU A 123 2.54 -11.14 -1.40
C GLU A 123 1.16 -10.80 -2.00
N ASN A 124 0.05 -11.05 -1.29
CA ASN A 124 -1.26 -10.58 -1.76
C ASN A 124 -1.35 -9.04 -1.71
N ILE A 125 -0.84 -8.42 -0.64
CA ILE A 125 -0.80 -6.96 -0.49
C ILE A 125 0.08 -6.32 -1.58
N CYS A 126 1.16 -6.98 -2.01
CA CYS A 126 1.96 -6.55 -3.17
C CYS A 126 1.08 -6.26 -4.39
N PHE A 127 0.16 -7.17 -4.74
CA PHE A 127 -0.76 -7.00 -5.87
C PHE A 127 -1.91 -6.03 -5.59
N GLU A 128 -2.18 -5.67 -4.32
CA GLU A 128 -3.09 -4.57 -4.00
C GLU A 128 -2.41 -3.19 -4.14
N VAL A 129 -1.08 -3.14 -4.00
CA VAL A 129 -0.27 -1.93 -4.16
C VAL A 129 0.03 -1.63 -5.63
N LEU A 130 0.26 -2.67 -6.45
CA LEU A 130 0.49 -2.58 -7.90
C LEU A 130 -0.78 -2.14 -8.65
#